data_AF-A0A929XAI1-F1
#
_entry.id   AF-A0A929XAI1-F1
#
_cell.length_a   1.000
_cell.length_b   1.000
_cell.length_c   1.000
_cell.angle_alpha   90.00
_cell.angle_beta   90.00
_cell.angle_gamma   90.00
#
_symmetry.space_group_name_H-M   'P 1'
#
loop_
_entity.id
_entity.type
_entity.pdbx_description
1 polymer ?
#
loop_
_entity_poly.entity_id
_entity_poly.type
_entity_poly.pdbx_seq_one_letter_code
_entity_poly.pdbx_strand_id
1 'polypeptide(L)' 'INPDLMKYDQRVIDYVVLHEFCHLRYMNHSKDFWNMVGKFMPDYKDLKKELKNVY' A
#
# COMPACT_ATOMS: atom_id res chain seq x y z
N ILE A 1 3.63 7.97 8.82
CA ILE A 1 2.36 8.07 8.06
C ILE A 1 2.06 9.55 7.83
N ASN A 2 1.82 9.96 6.59
CA ASN A 2 1.51 11.36 6.24
C ASN A 2 0.06 11.72 6.66
N PRO A 3 -0.18 12.81 7.42
CA PRO A 3 -1.52 13.25 7.81
C PRO A 3 -2.47 13.53 6.63
N ASP A 4 -1.95 13.90 5.45
CA ASP A 4 -2.77 14.16 4.26
C ASP A 4 -3.54 12.93 3.77
N LEU A 5 -3.15 11.73 4.20
CA LEU A 5 -3.85 10.48 3.92
C LEU A 5 -5.27 10.45 4.49
N MET A 6 -5.59 11.27 5.50
CA MET A 6 -6.94 11.36 6.08
C MET A 6 -8.01 11.85 5.10
N LYS A 7 -7.61 12.38 3.95
CA LYS A 7 -8.52 12.88 2.90
C LYS A 7 -8.97 11.79 1.92
N TYR A 8 -8.34 10.61 1.97
CA TYR A 8 -8.61 9.50 1.06
C TYR A 8 -9.63 8.53 1.65
N ASP A 9 -10.22 7.71 0.77
CA ASP A 9 -11.09 6.62 1.19
C ASP A 9 -10.35 5.67 2.15
N GLN A 10 -11.09 5.05 3.08
CA GLN A 10 -10.54 4.13 4.07
C GLN A 10 -9.70 3.02 3.42
N ARG A 11 -10.09 2.51 2.23
CA ARG A 11 -9.34 1.46 1.54
C ARG A 11 -7.95 1.91 1.11
N VAL A 12 -7.77 3.19 0.79
CA VAL A 12 -6.47 3.77 0.45
C VAL A 12 -5.58 3.82 1.70
N ILE A 13 -6.15 4.20 2.84
CA ILE A 13 -5.43 4.20 4.13
C ILE A 13 -5.01 2.78 4.49
N ASP A 14 -5.91 1.80 4.36
CA ASP A 14 -5.63 0.39 4.63
C ASP A 14 -4.51 -0.15 3.72
N TYR A 15 -4.48 0.27 2.44
CA TYR A 15 -3.39 -0.07 1.53
C TYR A 15 -2.04 0.49 2.00
N VAL A 16 -1.98 1.74 2.45
CA VAL A 16 -0.72 2.31 2.97
C VAL A 16 -0.28 1.58 4.24
N VAL A 17 -1.19 1.28 5.16
CA VAL A 17 -0.85 0.52 6.37
C VAL A 17 -0.33 -0.88 6.02
N LEU A 18 -0.98 -1.58 5.10
CA LEU A 18 -0.52 -2.87 4.61
C LEU A 18 0.86 -2.77 3.93
N HIS A 19 1.09 -1.72 3.16
CA HIS A 19 2.36 -1.44 2.49
C HIS A 19 3.51 -1.32 3.50
N GLU A 20 3.34 -0.48 4.52
CA GLU A 20 4.33 -0.31 5.59
C GLU A 20 4.49 -1.58 6.44
N PHE A 21 3.42 -2.33 6.67
CA PHE A 21 3.49 -3.63 7.34
C PHE A 21 4.34 -4.64 6.55
N CYS A 22 4.16 -4.72 5.23
CA CYS A 22 4.97 -5.58 4.38
C CYS A 22 6.46 -5.19 4.42
N HIS A 23 6.79 -3.92 4.64
CA HIS A 23 8.17 -3.47 4.81
C HIS A 23 8.87 -4.04 6.04
N LEU A 24 8.13 -4.48 7.07
CA LEU A 24 8.71 -5.20 8.21
C LEU A 24 9.37 -6.53 7.81
N ARG A 25 8.92 -7.15 6.71
CA ARG A 25 9.44 -8.43 6.20
C ARG A 25 10.33 -8.27 4.97
N TYR A 26 10.04 -7.29 4.12
CA TYR A 26 10.73 -7.04 2.86
C TYR A 26 11.09 -5.56 2.74
N MET A 27 12.37 -5.23 2.92
CA MET A 27 12.85 -3.83 2.93
C MET A 27 12.79 -3.13 1.57
N ASN A 28 12.49 -3.85 0.49
CA ASN A 28 12.38 -3.33 -0.86
C ASN A 28 11.09 -3.82 -1.53
N HIS A 29 10.68 -3.11 -2.59
CA HIS A 29 9.51 -3.46 -3.42
C HIS A 29 9.80 -4.61 -4.39
N SER A 30 10.43 -5.68 -3.92
CA SER A 30 10.71 -6.90 -4.70
C SER A 30 9.42 -7.63 -5.10
N LYS A 31 9.57 -8.65 -5.95
CA LYS A 31 8.43 -9.52 -6.35
C LYS A 31 7.73 -10.13 -5.13
N ASP A 32 8.49 -10.56 -4.12
CA ASP A 32 7.91 -11.16 -2.91
C ASP A 32 7.16 -10.16 -2.04
N PHE A 33 7.63 -8.90 -1.98
CA PHE A 33 6.87 -7.82 -1.37
C PHE A 33 5.49 -7.68 -2.03
N TRP A 34 5.44 -7.56 -3.36
CA TRP A 34 4.17 -7.40 -4.08
C TRP A 34 3.29 -8.64 -4.03
N ASN A 35 3.88 -9.84 -3.98
CA ASN A 35 3.14 -11.07 -3.76
C ASN A 35 2.46 -11.06 -2.37
N MET A 36 3.15 -10.57 -1.34
CA MET A 36 2.57 -10.46 0.01
C MET A 36 1.48 -9.41 0.07
N VAL A 37 1.69 -8.22 -0.51
CA VAL A 37 0.65 -7.18 -0.62
C VAL A 37 -0.58 -7.75 -1.34
N GLY A 38 -0.40 -8.36 -2.50
CA GLY A 38 -1.49 -8.94 -3.30
C GLY A 38 -2.20 -10.13 -2.63
N LYS A 39 -1.54 -10.84 -1.72
CA LYS A 39 -2.15 -11.90 -0.91
C LYS A 39 -3.20 -11.33 0.05
N PHE A 40 -2.94 -10.18 0.66
CA PHE A 40 -3.86 -9.55 1.62
C PHE A 40 -4.81 -8.55 0.98
N MET A 41 -4.43 -7.96 -0.17
CA MET A 41 -5.22 -6.97 -0.90
C MET A 41 -5.08 -7.22 -2.41
N PRO A 42 -5.88 -8.10 -3.01
CA PRO A 42 -5.76 -8.49 -4.42
C PRO A 42 -5.92 -7.33 -5.41
N ASP A 43 -6.66 -6.29 -5.04
CA ASP A 43 -6.93 -5.08 -5.82
C ASP A 43 -5.94 -3.93 -5.55
N TYR A 44 -4.82 -4.19 -4.87
CA TYR A 44 -3.82 -3.17 -4.52
C TYR A 44 -3.30 -2.36 -5.70
N LYS A 45 -3.36 -2.92 -6.93
CA LYS A 45 -2.88 -2.23 -8.13
C LYS A 45 -3.72 -1.01 -8.48
N ASP A 46 -5.01 -1.03 -8.16
CA ASP A 46 -5.90 0.10 -8.42
C ASP A 46 -5.73 1.16 -7.32
N LEU A 47 -5.66 0.76 -6.06
CA LEU A 47 -5.32 1.63 -4.92
C LEU A 47 -3.94 2.30 -5.09
N LYS A 48 -2.95 1.56 -5.63
CA LYS A 48 -1.63 2.10 -5.97
C LYS A 48 -1.71 3.18 -7.06
N LYS A 49 -2.62 3.06 -8.03
CA LYS A 49 -2.79 4.10 -9.07
C LYS A 49 -3.39 5.36 -8.48
N GLU A 50 -4.35 5.23 -7.55
CA GLU A 50 -4.96 6.38 -6.86
C GLU A 50 -3.92 7.19 -6.06
N LEU A 51 -2.94 6.51 -5.47
CA LEU A 51 -1.86 7.15 -4.71
C LEU A 51 -0.68 7.66 -5.54
N LYS A 52 -0.62 7.34 -6.84
CA LYS A 52 0.54 7.63 -7.71
C LYS A 52 0.80 9.12 -7.98
N ASN A 53 -0.05 10.00 -7.42
CA ASN A 53 0.07 11.47 -7.48
C ASN A 53 0.41 12.10 -6.11
N VAL A 54 0.61 11.27 -5.07
CA VAL A 54 0.76 11.70 -3.67
C VAL A 54 2.13 11.30 -3.10
N TYR A 55 2.79 10.33 -3.74
CA TYR A 55 4.10 9.78 -3.40
C TYR A 55 4.91 9.44 -4.65
#